data_AF-A0A523DK97-F1
#
_entry.id   AF-A0A523DK97-F1
#
_cell.length_a   1.000
_cell.length_b   1.000
_cell.length_c   1.000
_cell.angle_alpha   90.00
_cell.angle_beta   90.00
_cell.angle_gamma   90.00
#
_symmetry.space_group_name_H-M   'P 1'
#
loop_
_entity.id
_entity.type
_entity.pdbx_description
1 polymer ?
#
loop_
_entity_poly.entity_id
_entity_poly.type
_entity_poly.pdbx_seq_one_letter_code
_entity_poly.pdbx_strand_id
1 'polypeptide(L)'
;MSLRETFARDRSVIAAELRPPRAALDAAAGIDAWIDTYHAVRRLARDETFVFLTDSAVGQQEEDNLRHLSANLGTQAPRDMVVPFLTAKHTLAHCLGYADRAHALGFETLVVLGGDRHVGAPRCVEHSWELRAQIRARQPDLLLGGWANPARDPAAQVAYLLAPNATADFFLTQIVSHHDQAPVARFLEEGRRRGLLLPGLFGVFYYRSANPRTLAVLGRFLELAGPRVRGGRDRRGDLRPHHPSPPRPRRPALLRQQPPGRPRRSDPVGHHETGGRP
;
A
#
# COMPACT_ATOMS: atom_id res chain seq x y z
N MET A 1 12.14 15.52 -2.56
CA MET A 1 12.68 15.18 -1.23
C MET A 1 12.42 13.71 -1.07
N SER A 2 13.48 12.91 -0.97
CA SER A 2 13.29 11.46 -1.03
C SER A 2 12.90 10.86 0.32
N LEU A 3 12.46 9.60 0.31
CA LEU A 3 12.07 8.90 1.53
C LEU A 3 13.26 8.76 2.49
N ARG A 4 14.46 8.54 1.95
CA ARG A 4 15.72 8.48 2.70
C ARG A 4 15.99 9.79 3.45
N GLU A 5 15.89 10.92 2.76
CA GLU A 5 16.07 12.25 3.39
C GLU A 5 15.04 12.51 4.47
N THR A 6 13.81 12.04 4.25
CA THR A 6 12.70 12.23 5.17
C THR A 6 12.94 11.46 6.48
N PHE A 7 13.38 10.22 6.40
CA PHE A 7 13.78 9.43 7.58
C PHE A 7 14.99 10.01 8.29
N ALA A 8 16.02 10.42 7.55
CA ALA A 8 17.24 11.01 8.14
C ALA A 8 16.96 12.30 8.93
N ARG A 9 15.87 13.01 8.59
CA ARG A 9 15.45 14.25 9.26
C ARG A 9 14.34 14.04 10.30
N ASP A 10 13.99 12.80 10.62
CA ASP A 10 12.90 12.44 11.54
C ASP A 10 11.58 13.19 11.23
N ARG A 11 11.27 13.32 9.93
CA ARG A 11 10.06 14.02 9.47
C ARG A 11 8.91 13.04 9.30
N SER A 12 7.70 13.49 9.64
CA SER A 12 6.49 12.71 9.37
C SER A 12 6.21 12.61 7.88
N VAL A 13 5.88 11.40 7.41
CA VAL A 13 5.49 11.11 6.02
C VAL A 13 3.98 10.92 5.93
N ILE A 14 3.37 11.43 4.86
CA ILE A 14 2.06 10.95 4.40
C ILE A 14 2.29 10.30 3.05
N ALA A 15 1.64 9.14 2.87
CA ALA A 15 1.77 8.37 1.67
C ALA A 15 0.40 7.83 1.23
N ALA A 16 0.31 7.44 -0.04
CA ALA A 16 -0.81 6.69 -0.59
C ALA A 16 -0.31 5.39 -1.16
N GLU A 17 -0.99 4.29 -0.85
CA GLU A 17 -0.79 3.02 -1.54
C GLU A 17 -1.86 2.87 -2.61
N LEU A 18 -1.42 2.62 -3.84
CA LEU A 18 -2.26 2.42 -5.00
C LEU A 18 -2.03 1.02 -5.56
N ARG A 19 -3.13 0.39 -5.96
CA ARG A 19 -3.09 -0.87 -6.69
C ARG A 19 -3.13 -0.56 -8.20
N PRO A 20 -2.22 -1.10 -9.01
CA PRO A 20 -2.33 -1.00 -10.46
C PRO A 20 -3.65 -1.56 -10.98
N PRO A 21 -4.15 -1.07 -12.12
CA PRO A 21 -5.29 -1.66 -12.82
C PRO A 21 -5.08 -3.16 -13.07
N ARG A 22 -6.17 -3.93 -13.06
CA ARG A 22 -6.10 -5.37 -13.38
C ARG A 22 -5.85 -5.54 -14.87
N ALA A 23 -4.94 -6.43 -15.26
CA ALA A 23 -4.72 -6.75 -16.68
C ALA A 23 -5.90 -7.45 -17.36
N ALA A 24 -6.81 -8.05 -16.60
CA ALA A 24 -8.02 -8.69 -17.13
C ALA A 24 -9.11 -7.69 -17.58
N LEU A 25 -8.85 -6.38 -17.51
CA LEU A 25 -9.72 -5.38 -18.13
C LEU A 25 -9.63 -5.47 -19.65
N ASP A 26 -10.72 -5.16 -20.35
CA ASP A 26 -10.66 -4.99 -21.79
C ASP A 26 -9.63 -3.91 -22.17
N ALA A 27 -9.11 -3.95 -23.39
CA ALA A 27 -7.97 -3.11 -23.78
C ALA A 27 -8.24 -1.60 -23.62
N ALA A 28 -9.47 -1.15 -23.87
CA ALA A 28 -9.83 0.27 -23.75
C ALA A 28 -9.97 0.68 -22.27
N ALA A 29 -10.72 -0.10 -21.47
CA ALA A 29 -10.89 0.14 -20.04
C ALA A 29 -9.58 -0.03 -19.26
N GLY A 30 -8.68 -0.90 -19.72
CA GLY A 30 -7.34 -1.07 -19.18
C GLY A 30 -6.51 0.20 -19.38
N ILE A 31 -6.47 0.74 -20.61
CA ILE A 31 -5.75 1.98 -20.92
C ILE A 31 -6.29 3.16 -20.08
N ASP A 32 -7.62 3.33 -20.03
CA ASP A 32 -8.23 4.42 -19.25
C ASP A 32 -7.91 4.29 -17.75
N ALA A 33 -7.99 3.08 -17.18
CA ALA A 33 -7.65 2.85 -15.78
C ALA A 33 -6.16 3.13 -15.48
N TRP A 34 -5.28 2.84 -16.43
CA TRP A 34 -3.85 3.16 -16.33
C TRP A 34 -3.61 4.68 -16.41
N ILE A 35 -4.31 5.38 -17.30
CA ILE A 35 -4.29 6.84 -17.39
C ILE A 35 -4.74 7.48 -16.07
N ASP A 36 -5.84 7.01 -15.49
CA ASP A 36 -6.35 7.51 -14.20
C ASP A 36 -5.36 7.27 -13.05
N THR A 37 -4.78 6.07 -12.99
CA THR A 37 -3.76 5.72 -11.99
C THR A 37 -2.55 6.65 -12.13
N TYR A 38 -2.11 6.90 -13.35
CA TYR A 38 -1.01 7.82 -13.64
C TYR A 38 -1.32 9.27 -13.21
N HIS A 39 -2.49 9.79 -13.55
CA HIS A 39 -2.90 11.13 -13.13
C HIS A 39 -2.96 11.23 -11.60
N ALA A 40 -3.41 10.18 -10.92
CA ALA A 40 -3.37 10.11 -9.46
C ALA A 40 -1.93 10.12 -8.92
N VAL A 41 -1.04 9.27 -9.45
CA VAL A 41 0.37 9.22 -9.03
C VAL A 41 1.03 10.58 -9.20
N ARG A 42 0.90 11.21 -10.37
CA ARG A 42 1.48 12.54 -10.63
C ARG A 42 0.95 13.60 -9.67
N ARG A 43 -0.36 13.64 -9.46
CA ARG A 43 -0.98 14.64 -8.59
C ARG A 43 -0.49 14.49 -7.16
N LEU A 44 -0.55 13.26 -6.63
CA LEU A 44 -0.08 12.96 -5.27
C LEU A 44 1.39 13.31 -5.08
N ALA A 45 2.24 12.94 -6.05
CA ALA A 45 3.67 13.19 -5.93
C ALA A 45 4.03 14.68 -6.06
N ARG A 46 3.28 15.46 -6.86
CA ARG A 46 3.40 16.93 -6.88
C ARG A 46 2.96 17.56 -5.56
N ASP A 47 1.97 16.97 -4.91
CA ASP A 47 1.49 17.38 -3.57
C ASP A 47 2.36 16.80 -2.44
N GLU A 48 3.61 16.43 -2.74
CA GLU A 48 4.59 15.88 -1.78
C GLU A 48 4.11 14.63 -1.02
N THR A 49 3.18 13.86 -1.61
CA THR A 49 2.71 12.59 -1.06
C THR A 49 3.42 11.43 -1.75
N PHE A 50 4.13 10.59 -0.98
CA PHE A 50 4.76 9.39 -1.52
C PHE A 50 3.72 8.39 -2.02
N VAL A 51 4.00 7.76 -3.15
CA VAL A 51 3.08 6.81 -3.78
C VAL A 51 3.68 5.42 -3.80
N PHE A 52 3.12 4.53 -2.99
CA PHE A 52 3.47 3.12 -2.95
C PHE A 52 2.62 2.36 -3.97
N LEU A 53 3.26 1.60 -4.84
CA LEU A 53 2.56 0.87 -5.92
C LEU A 53 2.74 -0.62 -5.74
N THR A 54 1.63 -1.32 -5.47
CA THR A 54 1.67 -2.76 -5.26
C THR A 54 2.09 -3.48 -6.54
N ASP A 55 2.84 -4.57 -6.41
CA ASP A 55 2.97 -5.52 -7.49
C ASP A 55 1.64 -6.30 -7.60
N SER A 56 1.18 -6.56 -8.83
CA SER A 56 -0.10 -7.25 -9.06
C SER A 56 0.07 -8.79 -9.04
N ALA A 57 1.19 -9.32 -8.53
CA ALA A 57 1.66 -10.70 -8.74
C ALA A 57 0.86 -11.81 -8.03
N VAL A 58 -0.36 -11.52 -7.58
CA VAL A 58 -1.25 -12.58 -7.11
C VAL A 58 -1.85 -13.31 -8.32
N GLY A 59 -1.07 -14.26 -8.87
CA GLY A 59 -1.54 -15.30 -9.79
C GLY A 59 -1.69 -14.88 -11.26
N GLN A 60 -0.96 -13.87 -11.74
CA GLN A 60 -0.95 -13.47 -13.15
C GLN A 60 0.43 -13.63 -13.78
N GLN A 61 0.50 -13.61 -15.12
CA GLN A 61 1.75 -13.58 -15.89
C GLN A 61 2.66 -12.43 -15.39
N GLU A 62 3.98 -12.54 -15.61
CA GLU A 62 4.94 -11.50 -15.21
C GLU A 62 4.55 -10.13 -15.82
N GLU A 63 3.78 -9.34 -15.07
CA GLU A 63 3.43 -7.98 -15.44
C GLU A 63 4.58 -7.06 -15.03
N ASP A 64 5.31 -6.54 -16.02
CA ASP A 64 6.37 -5.56 -15.78
C ASP A 64 5.75 -4.20 -15.45
N ASN A 65 5.26 -4.09 -14.21
CA ASN A 65 4.70 -2.85 -13.66
C ASN A 65 5.71 -1.69 -13.76
N LEU A 66 7.04 -1.93 -13.71
CA LEU A 66 8.04 -0.89 -13.93
C LEU A 66 8.04 -0.39 -15.36
N ARG A 67 7.86 -1.26 -16.35
CA ARG A 67 7.74 -0.85 -17.75
C ARG A 67 6.51 0.03 -17.96
N HIS A 68 5.37 -0.34 -17.40
CA HIS A 68 4.16 0.48 -17.46
C HIS A 68 4.33 1.81 -16.72
N LEU A 69 4.99 1.80 -15.56
CA LEU A 69 5.30 3.02 -14.82
C LEU A 69 6.26 3.92 -15.60
N SER A 70 7.35 3.39 -16.13
CA SER A 70 8.35 4.16 -16.87
C SER A 70 7.78 4.78 -18.14
N ALA A 71 7.06 3.98 -18.95
CA ALA A 71 6.50 4.44 -20.22
C ALA A 71 5.44 5.54 -20.03
N ASN A 72 4.63 5.44 -18.98
CA ASN A 72 3.46 6.31 -18.80
C ASN A 72 3.69 7.45 -17.81
N LEU A 73 4.62 7.33 -16.84
CA LEU A 73 4.93 8.41 -15.91
C LEU A 73 5.53 9.64 -16.64
N GLY A 74 6.19 9.39 -17.77
CA GLY A 74 6.95 10.40 -18.50
C GLY A 74 8.25 10.76 -17.80
N THR A 75 9.10 11.54 -18.47
CA THR A 75 10.43 11.91 -17.97
C THR A 75 10.42 12.89 -16.79
N GLN A 76 9.28 13.54 -16.55
CA GLN A 76 9.10 14.58 -15.53
C GLN A 76 8.41 14.09 -14.26
N ALA A 77 8.15 12.78 -14.13
CA ALA A 77 7.58 12.26 -12.89
C ALA A 77 8.64 12.17 -11.80
N PRO A 78 8.32 12.58 -10.56
CA PRO A 78 9.24 12.48 -9.42
C PRO A 78 9.37 11.02 -8.98
N ARG A 79 10.31 10.28 -9.58
CA ARG A 79 10.51 8.84 -9.32
C ARG A 79 11.04 8.56 -7.92
N ASP A 80 11.68 9.54 -7.29
CA ASP A 80 12.05 9.56 -5.87
C ASP A 80 10.85 9.52 -4.93
N MET A 81 9.66 9.93 -5.41
CA MET A 81 8.39 9.92 -4.67
C MET A 81 7.55 8.66 -4.91
N VAL A 82 7.98 7.78 -5.82
CA VAL A 82 7.26 6.56 -6.17
C VAL A 82 8.02 5.35 -5.64
N VAL A 83 7.31 4.47 -4.93
CA VAL A 83 7.89 3.31 -4.27
C VAL A 83 7.22 2.03 -4.77
N PRO A 84 7.80 1.35 -5.77
CA PRO A 84 7.29 0.08 -6.25
C PRO A 84 7.44 -1.04 -5.22
N PHE A 85 6.45 -1.93 -5.17
CA PHE A 85 6.56 -3.21 -4.48
C PHE A 85 7.17 -4.24 -5.43
N LEU A 86 7.92 -5.17 -4.84
CA LEU A 86 8.42 -6.37 -5.48
C LEU A 86 8.19 -7.55 -4.55
N THR A 87 7.42 -8.53 -5.00
CA THR A 87 7.23 -9.79 -4.27
C THR A 87 8.22 -10.85 -4.75
N ALA A 88 8.52 -11.82 -3.88
CA ALA A 88 9.31 -13.00 -4.25
C ALA A 88 8.55 -13.97 -5.16
N LYS A 89 7.42 -13.59 -5.76
CA LYS A 89 6.51 -14.46 -6.55
C LYS A 89 6.88 -14.56 -8.03
N HIS A 90 8.11 -14.19 -8.38
CA HIS A 90 8.70 -14.30 -9.71
C HIS A 90 9.99 -15.13 -9.63
N THR A 91 10.57 -15.48 -10.77
CA THR A 91 11.90 -16.10 -10.78
C THR A 91 12.93 -15.18 -10.09
N LEU A 92 13.98 -15.77 -9.50
CA LEU A 92 15.03 -14.98 -8.86
C LEU A 92 15.70 -14.02 -9.85
N ALA A 93 15.99 -14.49 -11.06
CA ALA A 93 16.54 -13.66 -12.13
C ALA A 93 15.63 -12.47 -12.47
N HIS A 94 14.32 -12.67 -12.53
CA HIS A 94 13.36 -11.58 -12.72
C HIS A 94 13.43 -10.57 -11.58
N CYS A 95 13.37 -11.00 -10.33
CA CYS A 95 13.36 -10.11 -9.17
C CYS A 95 14.64 -9.25 -9.10
N LEU A 96 15.79 -9.87 -9.36
CA LEU A 96 17.08 -9.19 -9.38
C LEU A 96 17.16 -8.20 -10.56
N GLY A 97 16.75 -8.61 -11.76
CA GLY A 97 16.70 -7.72 -12.93
C GLY A 97 15.69 -6.58 -12.77
N TYR A 98 14.58 -6.79 -12.06
CA TYR A 98 13.61 -5.75 -11.72
C TYR A 98 14.26 -4.67 -10.86
N ALA A 99 15.02 -5.05 -9.83
CA ALA A 99 15.70 -4.10 -8.97
C ALA A 99 16.76 -3.26 -9.73
N ASP A 100 17.53 -3.88 -10.64
CA ASP A 100 18.46 -3.14 -11.49
C ASP A 100 17.74 -2.12 -12.38
N ARG A 101 16.63 -2.54 -13.01
CA ARG A 101 15.83 -1.65 -13.86
C ARG A 101 15.23 -0.51 -13.03
N ALA A 102 14.71 -0.79 -11.84
CA ALA A 102 14.17 0.25 -10.95
C ALA A 102 15.25 1.30 -10.64
N HIS A 103 16.45 0.86 -10.26
CA HIS A 103 17.56 1.77 -9.99
C HIS A 103 17.97 2.57 -11.24
N ALA A 104 18.17 1.90 -12.39
CA ALA A 104 18.53 2.55 -13.64
C ALA A 104 17.49 3.57 -14.13
N LEU A 105 16.21 3.35 -13.79
CA LEU A 105 15.12 4.28 -14.09
C LEU A 105 15.07 5.47 -13.11
N GLY A 106 15.81 5.44 -12.01
CA GLY A 106 15.86 6.50 -11.01
C GLY A 106 14.87 6.35 -9.86
N PHE A 107 14.33 5.14 -9.63
CA PHE A 107 13.60 4.87 -8.39
C PHE A 107 14.63 4.68 -7.26
N GLU A 108 14.44 5.39 -6.15
CA GLU A 108 15.36 5.32 -5.00
C GLU A 108 14.98 4.24 -3.99
N THR A 109 13.74 3.73 -4.03
CA THR A 109 13.18 2.88 -2.99
C THR A 109 12.36 1.73 -3.57
N LEU A 110 12.48 0.53 -2.99
CA LEU A 110 11.62 -0.62 -3.25
C LEU A 110 11.07 -1.21 -1.95
N VAL A 111 9.85 -1.72 -1.97
CA VAL A 111 9.31 -2.55 -0.87
C VAL A 111 9.36 -4.01 -1.29
N VAL A 112 10.11 -4.83 -0.54
CA VAL A 112 10.40 -6.23 -0.93
C VAL A 112 9.69 -7.21 -0.01
N LEU A 113 8.72 -7.95 -0.57
CA LEU A 113 7.81 -8.81 0.19
C LEU A 113 7.89 -10.27 -0.25
N GLY A 114 7.39 -11.19 0.60
CA GLY A 114 7.30 -12.59 0.23
C GLY A 114 6.16 -12.89 -0.76
N GLY A 115 5.09 -12.09 -0.76
CA GLY A 115 3.82 -12.44 -1.43
C GLY A 115 3.09 -13.59 -0.73
N ASP A 116 1.86 -13.91 -1.13
CA ASP A 116 1.08 -15.00 -0.53
C ASP A 116 1.74 -16.37 -0.80
N ARG A 117 1.75 -17.30 0.17
CA ARG A 117 2.30 -18.66 -0.03
C ARG A 117 1.35 -19.56 -0.83
N HIS A 118 0.04 -19.30 -0.76
CA HIS A 118 -1.00 -20.20 -1.25
C HIS A 118 -1.64 -19.75 -2.58
N VAL A 119 -1.25 -18.59 -3.10
CA VAL A 119 -1.83 -18.04 -4.33
C VAL A 119 -0.73 -17.67 -5.34
N GLY A 120 -0.89 -18.06 -6.60
CA GLY A 120 0.05 -17.75 -7.69
C GLY A 120 1.35 -18.58 -7.67
N ALA A 121 2.34 -18.15 -8.46
CA ALA A 121 3.62 -18.85 -8.62
C ALA A 121 4.38 -19.02 -7.28
N PRO A 122 5.12 -20.11 -7.05
CA PRO A 122 5.88 -20.27 -5.81
C PRO A 122 6.86 -19.12 -5.57
N ARG A 123 7.23 -18.89 -4.30
CA ARG A 123 8.24 -17.89 -3.99
C ARG A 123 9.61 -18.38 -4.48
N CYS A 124 10.44 -17.49 -5.04
CA CYS A 124 11.83 -17.83 -5.40
C CYS A 124 12.78 -17.91 -4.21
N VAL A 125 12.36 -17.41 -3.05
CA VAL A 125 13.06 -17.49 -1.76
C VAL A 125 12.05 -17.74 -0.64
N GLU A 126 12.45 -18.38 0.45
CA GLU A 126 11.53 -18.71 1.54
C GLU A 126 11.09 -17.45 2.30
N HIS A 127 12.05 -16.55 2.51
CA HIS A 127 11.87 -15.31 3.25
C HIS A 127 12.32 -14.08 2.44
N SER A 128 11.58 -12.96 2.56
CA SER A 128 11.87 -11.74 1.77
C SER A 128 13.19 -11.06 2.14
N TRP A 129 13.75 -11.34 3.33
CA TRP A 129 15.07 -10.83 3.72
C TRP A 129 16.20 -11.42 2.87
N GLU A 130 16.04 -12.65 2.37
CA GLU A 130 16.99 -13.31 1.46
C GLU A 130 17.04 -12.56 0.12
N LEU A 131 15.87 -12.19 -0.42
CA LEU A 131 15.78 -11.40 -1.64
C LEU A 131 16.36 -9.99 -1.45
N ARG A 132 16.05 -9.33 -0.32
CA ARG A 132 16.67 -8.03 0.00
C ARG A 132 18.19 -8.11 0.11
N ALA A 133 18.74 -9.16 0.70
CA ALA A 133 20.19 -9.36 0.80
C ALA A 133 20.84 -9.43 -0.60
N GLN A 134 20.24 -10.19 -1.52
CA GLN A 134 20.74 -10.32 -2.89
C GLN A 134 20.58 -9.03 -3.71
N ILE A 135 19.46 -8.31 -3.54
CA ILE A 135 19.26 -7.00 -4.16
C ILE A 135 20.31 -6.01 -3.65
N ARG A 136 20.53 -5.95 -2.33
CA ARG A 136 21.53 -5.07 -1.71
C ARG A 136 22.92 -5.28 -2.26
N ALA A 137 23.32 -6.53 -2.51
CA ALA A 137 24.62 -6.85 -3.06
C ALA A 137 24.83 -6.29 -4.49
N ARG A 138 23.74 -6.08 -5.25
CA ARG A 138 23.78 -5.59 -6.64
C ARG A 138 23.50 -4.09 -6.72
N GLN A 139 22.61 -3.60 -5.86
CA GLN A 139 22.10 -2.23 -5.82
C GLN A 139 22.23 -1.67 -4.39
N PRO A 140 23.45 -1.29 -3.95
CA PRO A 140 23.71 -0.87 -2.57
C PRO A 140 22.96 0.41 -2.18
N ASP A 141 22.62 1.26 -3.14
CA ASP A 141 22.01 2.58 -2.88
C ASP A 141 20.47 2.55 -2.81
N LEU A 142 19.82 1.47 -3.29
CA LEU A 142 18.36 1.33 -3.21
C LEU A 142 17.91 1.22 -1.75
N LEU A 143 16.97 2.05 -1.33
CA LEU A 143 16.33 1.92 -0.03
C LEU A 143 15.34 0.73 -0.06
N LEU A 144 15.50 -0.25 0.83
CA LEU A 144 14.73 -1.50 0.80
C LEU A 144 13.77 -1.59 2.00
N GLY A 145 12.48 -1.62 1.72
CA GLY A 145 11.41 -1.73 2.70
C GLY A 145 11.09 -3.18 3.05
N GLY A 146 10.95 -3.45 4.35
CA GLY A 146 10.42 -4.68 4.91
C GLY A 146 8.94 -4.56 5.27
N TRP A 147 8.42 -5.59 5.95
CA TRP A 147 7.01 -5.67 6.33
C TRP A 147 6.84 -6.22 7.74
N ALA A 148 5.88 -5.66 8.48
CA ALA A 148 5.44 -6.15 9.77
C ALA A 148 3.91 -6.23 9.81
N ASN A 149 3.34 -7.10 10.62
CA ASN A 149 1.88 -7.20 10.79
C ASN A 149 1.48 -6.89 12.24
N PRO A 150 1.01 -5.68 12.55
CA PRO A 150 0.66 -5.27 13.92
C PRO A 150 -0.46 -6.10 14.57
N ALA A 151 -1.27 -6.81 13.77
CA ALA A 151 -2.31 -7.70 14.28
C ALA A 151 -1.76 -9.02 14.83
N ARG A 152 -0.52 -9.40 14.45
CA ARG A 152 0.17 -10.60 14.93
C ARG A 152 0.90 -10.33 16.24
N ASP A 153 1.51 -11.38 16.79
CA ASP A 153 2.30 -11.28 18.02
C ASP A 153 3.38 -10.19 17.90
N PRO A 154 3.31 -9.11 18.69
CA PRO A 154 4.23 -7.98 18.55
C PRO A 154 5.68 -8.39 18.82
N ALA A 155 5.92 -9.33 19.75
CA ALA A 155 7.27 -9.77 20.08
C ALA A 155 7.94 -10.46 18.88
N ALA A 156 7.24 -11.36 18.19
CA ALA A 156 7.72 -11.99 16.96
C ALA A 156 7.92 -10.98 15.83
N GLN A 157 6.97 -10.06 15.59
CA GLN A 157 7.09 -9.07 14.52
C GLN A 157 8.28 -8.14 14.73
N VAL A 158 8.50 -7.65 15.95
CA VAL A 158 9.67 -6.84 16.31
C VAL A 158 10.95 -7.66 16.23
N ALA A 159 10.92 -8.94 16.61
CA ALA A 159 12.08 -9.83 16.47
C ALA A 159 12.54 -9.96 15.01
N TYR A 160 11.62 -10.05 14.05
CA TYR A 160 11.98 -10.12 12.64
C TYR A 160 12.66 -8.84 12.13
N LEU A 161 12.25 -7.67 12.63
CA LEU A 161 12.84 -6.38 12.23
C LEU A 161 14.19 -6.12 12.91
N LEU A 162 14.40 -6.64 14.12
CA LEU A 162 15.66 -6.54 14.85
C LEU A 162 16.67 -7.64 14.46
N ALA A 163 16.25 -8.63 13.68
CA ALA A 163 17.12 -9.73 13.29
C ALA A 163 18.34 -9.18 12.53
N PRO A 164 19.57 -9.69 12.78
CA PRO A 164 20.78 -9.20 12.10
C PRO A 164 20.70 -9.29 10.57
N ASN A 165 19.89 -10.21 10.06
CA ASN A 165 19.65 -10.45 8.65
C ASN A 165 18.36 -9.80 8.13
N ALA A 166 17.72 -8.87 8.86
CA ALA A 166 16.45 -8.26 8.43
C ALA A 166 16.57 -7.53 7.08
N THR A 167 17.77 -6.99 6.79
CA THR A 167 18.19 -6.35 5.51
C THR A 167 17.26 -5.25 4.98
N ALA A 168 16.37 -4.74 5.84
CA ALA A 168 15.45 -3.65 5.54
C ALA A 168 15.99 -2.34 6.13
N ASP A 169 15.84 -1.25 5.40
CA ASP A 169 16.19 0.11 5.86
C ASP A 169 15.01 0.84 6.50
N PHE A 170 13.79 0.33 6.27
CA PHE A 170 12.54 0.78 6.87
C PHE A 170 11.51 -0.36 6.81
N PHE A 171 10.37 -0.21 7.49
CA PHE A 171 9.27 -1.18 7.38
C PHE A 171 7.93 -0.51 7.08
N LEU A 172 7.07 -1.24 6.38
CA LEU A 172 5.64 -0.94 6.29
C LEU A 172 4.88 -1.91 7.18
N THR A 173 3.77 -1.45 7.75
CA THR A 173 2.85 -2.36 8.43
C THR A 173 1.75 -2.85 7.50
N GLN A 174 1.30 -4.08 7.74
CA GLN A 174 -0.03 -4.49 7.35
C GLN A 174 -1.04 -3.45 7.83
N ILE A 175 -2.03 -3.25 6.98
CA ILE A 175 -3.06 -2.26 7.15
C ILE A 175 -3.93 -2.61 8.35
N VAL A 176 -4.18 -1.60 9.19
CA VAL A 176 -5.16 -1.65 10.26
C VAL A 176 -6.32 -0.71 9.96
N SER A 177 -7.47 -0.97 10.59
CA SER A 177 -8.60 -0.03 10.56
C SER A 177 -8.22 1.24 11.32
N HIS A 178 -8.53 2.42 10.76
CA HIS A 178 -8.42 3.68 11.52
C HIS A 178 -9.29 3.72 12.80
N HIS A 179 -10.26 2.82 12.93
CA HIS A 179 -11.07 2.63 14.14
C HIS A 179 -10.48 1.66 15.17
N ASP A 180 -9.45 0.89 14.82
CA ASP A 180 -8.78 -0.03 15.75
C ASP A 180 -7.27 0.19 15.74
N GLN A 181 -6.83 1.02 16.67
CA GLN A 181 -5.42 1.40 16.83
C GLN A 181 -4.67 0.49 17.81
N ALA A 182 -5.38 -0.41 18.52
CA ALA A 182 -4.78 -1.22 19.58
C ALA A 182 -3.65 -2.14 19.07
N PRO A 183 -3.75 -2.79 17.88
CA PRO A 183 -2.66 -3.58 17.32
C PRO A 183 -1.38 -2.75 17.10
N VAL A 184 -1.52 -1.55 16.55
CA VAL A 184 -0.40 -0.62 16.32
C VAL A 184 0.22 -0.17 17.64
N ALA A 185 -0.61 0.19 18.62
CA ALA A 185 -0.11 0.61 19.93
C ALA A 185 0.72 -0.48 20.62
N ARG A 186 0.27 -1.75 20.58
CA ARG A 186 1.02 -2.89 21.14
C ARG A 186 2.34 -3.12 20.41
N PHE A 187 2.34 -3.03 19.08
CA PHE A 187 3.55 -3.17 18.28
C PHE A 187 4.57 -2.06 18.57
N LEU A 188 4.12 -0.80 18.67
CA LEU A 188 4.97 0.35 19.00
C LEU A 188 5.56 0.24 20.40
N GLU A 189 4.76 -0.18 21.38
CA GLU A 189 5.21 -0.36 22.76
C GLU A 189 6.28 -1.45 22.86
N GLU A 190 6.07 -2.58 22.19
CA GLU A 190 7.07 -3.65 22.10
C GLU A 190 8.34 -3.19 21.37
N GLY A 191 8.19 -2.44 20.27
CA GLY A 191 9.31 -1.86 19.53
C GLY A 191 10.14 -0.93 20.41
N ARG A 192 9.49 -0.05 21.18
CA ARG A 192 10.15 0.83 22.15
C ARG A 192 10.85 0.05 23.25
N ARG A 193 10.19 -0.97 23.81
CA ARG A 193 10.74 -1.85 24.86
C ARG A 193 12.01 -2.58 24.38
N ARG A 194 12.06 -2.95 23.11
CA ARG A 194 13.18 -3.69 22.50
C ARG A 194 14.18 -2.83 21.72
N GLY A 195 14.00 -1.51 21.71
CA GLY A 195 14.93 -0.58 21.03
C GLY A 195 14.88 -0.65 19.51
N LEU A 196 13.71 -0.88 18.90
CA LEU A 196 13.54 -0.81 17.45
C LEU A 196 13.68 0.65 16.96
N LEU A 197 14.77 0.93 16.24
CA LEU A 197 15.07 2.25 15.67
C LEU A 197 14.75 2.36 14.18
N LEU A 198 14.34 1.26 13.54
CA LEU A 198 14.04 1.22 12.12
C LEU A 198 12.85 2.15 11.80
N PRO A 199 12.93 3.04 10.80
CA PRO A 199 11.80 3.88 10.40
C PRO A 199 10.59 3.04 9.98
N GLY A 200 9.41 3.44 10.44
CA GLY A 200 8.16 2.71 10.20
C GLY A 200 7.10 3.56 9.50
N LEU A 201 6.49 3.01 8.45
CA LEU A 201 5.25 3.53 7.86
C LEU A 201 4.08 2.63 8.24
N PHE A 202 3.03 3.23 8.78
CA PHE A 202 1.86 2.50 9.26
C PHE A 202 0.74 2.53 8.22
N GLY A 203 0.38 1.34 7.74
CA GLY A 203 -0.74 1.13 6.83
C GLY A 203 -2.07 1.38 7.54
N VAL A 204 -2.89 2.31 7.01
CA VAL A 204 -4.20 2.62 7.57
C VAL A 204 -5.30 2.53 6.50
N PHE A 205 -6.29 1.68 6.75
CA PHE A 205 -7.50 1.63 5.93
C PHE A 205 -8.50 2.66 6.44
N TYR A 206 -8.68 3.71 5.65
CA TYR A 206 -9.63 4.77 5.96
C TYR A 206 -10.94 4.53 5.19
N TYR A 207 -12.04 4.34 5.90
CA TYR A 207 -13.36 4.20 5.31
C TYR A 207 -14.37 5.07 6.06
N ARG A 208 -15.25 5.74 5.32
CA ARG A 208 -16.24 6.66 5.90
C ARG A 208 -17.56 5.98 6.29
N SER A 209 -17.82 4.79 5.77
CA SER A 209 -19.08 4.08 5.96
C SER A 209 -18.84 2.71 6.55
N ALA A 210 -19.44 2.44 7.71
CA ALA A 210 -19.49 1.13 8.33
C ALA A 210 -20.55 0.23 7.67
N ASN A 211 -20.63 0.22 6.33
CA ASN A 211 -21.56 -0.63 5.61
C ASN A 211 -21.21 -2.10 5.92
N PRO A 212 -22.11 -2.89 6.54
CA PRO A 212 -21.79 -4.24 6.99
C PRO A 212 -21.37 -5.18 5.86
N ARG A 213 -21.91 -5.01 4.63
CA ARG A 213 -21.51 -5.82 3.47
C ARG A 213 -20.07 -5.51 3.05
N THR A 214 -19.71 -4.23 3.00
CA THR A 214 -18.34 -3.81 2.68
C THR A 214 -17.36 -4.29 3.75
N LEU A 215 -17.71 -4.16 5.03
CA LEU A 215 -16.87 -4.64 6.13
C LEU A 215 -16.74 -6.16 6.13
N ALA A 216 -17.80 -6.91 5.82
CA ALA A 216 -17.73 -8.37 5.68
C ALA A 216 -16.83 -8.81 4.53
N VAL A 217 -16.80 -8.07 3.42
CA VAL A 217 -15.86 -8.32 2.30
C VAL A 217 -14.43 -8.03 2.73
N LEU A 218 -14.20 -6.89 3.36
CA LEU A 218 -12.86 -6.48 3.80
C LEU A 218 -12.31 -7.39 4.90
N GLY A 219 -13.16 -7.88 5.81
CA GLY A 219 -12.80 -8.82 6.87
C GLY A 219 -12.25 -10.16 6.38
N ARG A 220 -12.41 -10.49 5.08
CA ARG A 220 -11.77 -11.66 4.46
C ARG A 220 -10.30 -11.45 4.13
N PHE A 221 -9.86 -10.20 3.99
CA PHE A 221 -8.51 -9.84 3.55
C PHE A 221 -7.70 -9.15 4.65
N LEU A 222 -8.40 -8.52 5.59
CA LEU A 222 -7.84 -7.77 6.68
C LEU A 222 -8.47 -8.30 7.97
N GLU A 223 -7.65 -8.53 9.01
CA GLU A 223 -8.13 -8.77 10.37
C GLU A 223 -8.72 -7.47 10.93
N LEU A 224 -9.83 -7.01 10.34
CA LEU A 224 -10.55 -5.83 10.78
C LEU A 224 -11.39 -6.23 11.98
N ALA A 225 -11.02 -5.73 13.16
CA ALA A 225 -11.98 -5.66 14.25
C ALA A 225 -13.15 -4.78 13.79
N GLY A 226 -14.28 -5.42 13.43
CA GLY A 226 -15.56 -4.74 13.37
C GLY A 226 -15.97 -4.35 14.79
N PRO A 227 -16.67 -3.21 14.99
CA PRO A 227 -17.27 -2.96 16.29
C PRO A 227 -18.13 -4.16 16.67
N ARG A 228 -17.90 -4.73 17.86
CA ARG A 228 -18.85 -5.66 18.47
C ARG A 228 -20.16 -4.89 18.57
N VAL A 229 -21.12 -5.19 17.69
CA VAL A 229 -22.50 -4.75 17.86
C VAL A 229 -23.01 -5.50 19.10
N ARG A 230 -22.81 -4.93 20.29
CA ARG A 230 -23.61 -5.32 21.45
C ARG A 230 -25.03 -4.89 21.10
N GLY A 231 -25.85 -5.86 20.71
CA GLY A 231 -27.27 -5.70 20.49
C GLY A 231 -27.96 -5.34 21.81
N GLY A 232 -27.89 -4.08 22.20
CA GLY A 232 -28.78 -3.46 23.17
C GLY A 232 -29.63 -2.45 22.41
N ARG A 233 -30.84 -2.84 22.02
CA ARG A 233 -31.85 -1.86 21.57
C ARG A 233 -32.34 -1.13 22.82
N ASP A 234 -32.06 0.16 22.91
CA ASP A 234 -32.82 1.04 23.80
C ASP A 234 -34.02 1.62 23.04
N ARG A 235 -35.12 1.90 23.74
CA ARG A 235 -36.47 2.17 23.19
C ARG A 235 -36.63 3.52 22.47
N ARG A 236 -35.55 4.15 22.01
CA ARG A 236 -35.56 5.34 21.14
C ARG A 236 -34.37 5.21 20.20
N GLY A 237 -34.62 4.91 18.93
CA GLY A 237 -33.62 4.45 17.95
C GLY A 237 -32.58 5.47 17.49
N ASP A 238 -31.80 6.07 18.41
CA ASP A 238 -30.66 6.93 18.10
C ASP A 238 -29.36 6.38 18.68
N LEU A 239 -28.36 6.15 17.81
CA LEU A 239 -26.99 5.83 18.19
C LEU A 239 -26.21 7.14 18.41
N ARG A 240 -25.96 7.52 19.67
CA ARG A 240 -24.94 8.54 20.00
C ARG A 240 -23.77 7.90 20.75
N PRO A 241 -22.53 8.01 20.28
CA PRO A 241 -21.38 7.64 21.10
C PRO A 241 -21.03 8.78 22.07
N HIS A 242 -21.18 8.52 23.36
CA HIS A 242 -20.50 9.28 24.42
C HIS A 242 -19.11 8.68 24.62
N HIS A 243 -18.04 9.45 24.42
CA HIS A 243 -16.73 9.15 24.99
C HIS A 243 -16.01 10.43 25.45
N PRO A 244 -15.34 10.40 26.62
CA PRO A 244 -14.57 11.52 27.17
C PRO A 244 -13.27 11.71 26.38
N SER A 245 -12.82 12.97 26.27
CA SER A 245 -11.62 13.34 25.53
C SER A 245 -10.33 12.81 26.20
N PRO A 246 -9.47 12.06 25.49
CA PRO A 246 -8.13 11.74 25.96
C PRO A 246 -7.11 12.83 25.59
N PRO A 247 -5.97 12.93 26.30
CA PRO A 247 -4.94 13.94 26.04
C PRO A 247 -4.26 13.71 24.68
N ARG A 248 -3.87 14.81 24.02
CA ARG A 248 -3.27 14.83 22.68
C ARG A 248 -1.89 14.13 22.65
N PRO A 249 -1.70 13.07 21.84
CA PRO A 249 -0.37 12.60 21.47
C PRO A 249 0.11 13.30 20.17
N ARG A 250 1.43 13.41 20.00
CA ARG A 250 2.07 13.86 18.76
C ARG A 250 1.71 12.91 17.61
N ARG A 251 1.38 13.47 16.44
CA ARG A 251 0.72 12.79 15.30
C ARG A 251 1.62 11.69 14.68
N PRO A 252 1.13 10.44 14.52
CA PRO A 252 1.80 9.44 13.67
C PRO A 252 1.48 9.63 12.18
N ALA A 253 2.42 9.20 11.32
CA ALA A 253 2.35 9.15 9.87
C ALA A 253 1.17 8.29 9.36
N LEU A 254 0.42 8.76 8.37
CA LEU A 254 -0.81 8.12 7.87
C LEU A 254 -0.63 7.70 6.40
N LEU A 255 -0.61 6.38 6.13
CA LEU A 255 -0.76 5.84 4.77
C LEU A 255 -2.24 5.68 4.47
N ARG A 256 -2.75 6.31 3.40
CA ARG A 256 -4.17 6.27 3.03
C ARG A 256 -4.38 5.43 1.77
N GLN A 257 -5.11 4.34 1.87
CA GLN A 257 -5.64 3.64 0.69
C GLN A 257 -6.94 4.30 0.21
N GLN A 258 -7.04 4.62 -1.08
CA GLN A 258 -8.31 5.05 -1.69
C GLN A 258 -9.13 3.81 -2.13
N PRO A 259 -10.44 3.76 -1.84
CA PRO A 259 -11.31 2.74 -2.41
C PRO A 259 -11.50 2.96 -3.92
N PRO A 260 -11.74 1.92 -4.72
CA PRO A 260 -12.00 2.05 -6.15
C PRO A 260 -13.25 2.90 -6.40
N GLY A 261 -13.13 3.88 -7.30
CA GLY A 261 -14.23 4.74 -7.71
C GLY A 261 -15.36 3.92 -8.34
N ARG A 262 -16.61 4.23 -7.97
CA ARG A 262 -17.78 3.71 -8.70
C ARG A 262 -17.81 4.33 -10.10
N PRO A 263 -18.10 3.56 -11.16
CA PRO A 263 -18.37 4.14 -12.47
C PRO A 263 -19.60 5.07 -12.37
N ARG A 264 -19.48 6.27 -12.95
CA ARG A 264 -20.59 7.21 -13.09
C ARG A 264 -21.63 6.59 -14.02
N ARG A 265 -22.91 6.66 -13.64
CA ARG A 265 -24.02 6.36 -14.55
C ARG A 265 -23.96 7.36 -15.70
N SER A 266 -24.00 6.85 -16.93
CA SER A 266 -24.23 7.65 -18.13
C SER A 266 -25.65 8.23 -18.08
N ASP A 267 -25.76 9.53 -18.30
CA ASP A 267 -27.04 10.20 -18.58
C ASP A 267 -27.54 9.82 -19.98
N PRO A 268 -28.87 9.83 -20.24
CA PRO A 268 -29.44 9.39 -21.49
C PRO A 268 -29.18 10.40 -22.62
N VAL A 269 -28.70 9.90 -23.76
CA VAL A 269 -28.56 10.65 -25.00
C VAL A 269 -29.96 11.04 -25.49
N GLY A 270 -30.22 12.35 -25.59
CA GLY A 270 -31.42 12.90 -26.18
C GLY A 270 -31.46 12.65 -27.69
N HIS A 271 -32.56 12.08 -28.17
CA HIS A 271 -32.91 12.04 -29.58
C HIS A 271 -33.26 13.46 -30.07
N HIS A 272 -32.53 13.96 -31.06
CA HIS A 272 -32.98 15.07 -31.89
C HIS A 272 -33.48 14.51 -33.23
N GLU A 273 -34.80 14.53 -33.40
CA GLU A 273 -35.45 14.39 -34.70
C GLU A 273 -35.14 15.63 -35.55
N THR A 274 -34.65 15.42 -36.78
CA THR A 274 -34.65 16.44 -37.83
C THR A 274 -35.69 16.04 -38.87
N GLY A 275 -36.86 16.68 -38.79
CA GLY A 275 -37.84 16.71 -39.87
C GLY A 275 -37.40 17.72 -40.94
N GLY A 276 -37.44 17.29 -42.20
CA GLY A 276 -37.21 18.15 -43.36
C GLY A 276 -37.77 17.53 -44.63
N ARG A 277 -39.00 17.94 -44.99
CA ARG A 277 -39.51 18.00 -46.37
C ARG A 277 -39.82 19.47 -46.65
N PRO A 278 -39.61 19.94 -47.88
CA PRO A 278 -40.61 19.77 -48.93
C PRO A 278 -40.21 18.74 -49.98
#